data_AF-A0A1H3KI00-F1
#
_entry.id   AF-A0A1H3KI00-F1
#
_cell.length_a   1.000
_cell.length_b   1.000
_cell.length_c   1.000
_cell.angle_alpha   90.00
_cell.angle_beta   90.00
_cell.angle_gamma   90.00
#
_symmetry.space_group_name_H-M   'P 1'
#
loop_
_entity.id
_entity.type
_entity.pdbx_description
1 polymer ?
#
loop_
_entity_poly.entity_id
_entity_poly.type
_entity_poly.pdbx_seq_one_letter_code
_entity_poly.pdbx_strand_id
1 'polypeptide(L)' 'MKSNTIILTLATLTSVLLAGCSDDRYSVTDEHCKPEYWQQLPDNPEREALIEACMTR' A
#
# COMPACT_ATOMS: atom_id res chain seq x y z
N MET A 1 28.28 28.82 29.26
CA MET A 1 27.13 28.13 29.88
C MET A 1 26.12 27.87 28.77
N LYS A 2 25.76 26.61 28.57
CA LYS A 2 25.08 26.04 27.39
C LYS A 2 23.61 26.48 27.36
N SER A 3 23.19 27.22 26.33
CA SER A 3 21.78 27.42 26.02
C SER A 3 21.21 26.12 25.47
N ASN A 4 20.25 25.56 26.22
CA ASN A 4 19.60 24.29 25.95
C ASN A 4 18.47 24.52 24.92
N THR A 5 18.76 24.26 23.65
CA THR A 5 17.76 24.35 22.57
C THR A 5 16.81 23.15 22.66
N ILE A 6 15.65 23.33 23.29
CA ILE A 6 14.57 22.33 23.31
C ILE A 6 13.82 22.44 21.98
N ILE A 7 14.21 21.61 21.00
CA ILE A 7 13.48 21.46 19.73
C ILE A 7 12.35 20.45 19.97
N LEU A 8 11.12 20.95 20.07
CA LEU A 8 9.88 20.18 20.03
C LEU A 8 9.62 19.77 18.57
N THR A 9 10.12 18.61 18.15
CA THR A 9 9.70 17.96 16.89
C THR A 9 8.45 17.14 17.15
N LEU A 10 7.29 17.74 16.91
CA LEU A 10 6.00 17.08 16.88
C LEU A 10 5.48 17.03 15.44
N ALA A 11 4.99 15.84 15.07
CA ALA A 11 4.21 15.53 13.87
C ALA A 11 5.02 15.53 12.55
N THR A 12 4.97 14.49 11.74
CA THR A 12 3.82 13.66 11.38
C THR A 12 4.32 12.27 11.02
N LEU A 13 3.59 11.23 11.45
CA LEU A 13 3.70 9.91 10.83
C LEU A 13 3.23 10.08 9.38
N THR A 14 4.17 10.32 8.47
CA THR A 14 3.95 9.94 7.09
C THR A 14 3.84 8.43 7.13
N SER A 15 2.61 7.93 7.02
CA SER A 15 2.33 6.54 6.70
C SER A 15 3.00 6.26 5.38
N VAL A 16 4.27 5.88 5.47
CA VAL A 16 5.05 5.29 4.41
C VAL A 16 4.40 3.93 4.17
N LEU A 17 3.30 3.94 3.41
CA LEU A 17 2.81 2.77 2.69
C LEU A 17 3.81 2.53 1.55
N LEU A 18 5.06 2.18 1.91
CA LEU A 18 6.03 1.52 1.05
C LEU A 18 5.75 0.00 1.11
N ALA A 19 4.51 -0.40 0.86
CA ALA A 19 4.21 -1.77 0.52
C ALA A 19 4.15 -1.85 -1.01
N GLY A 20 5.33 -2.09 -1.62
CA GLY A 20 5.48 -2.59 -2.98
C GLY A 20 4.98 -1.70 -4.11
N CYS A 21 5.86 -0.86 -4.67
CA CYS A 21 5.91 -0.77 -6.13
C CYS A 21 6.54 -2.08 -6.64
N SER A 22 5.84 -3.20 -6.43
CA SER A 22 6.15 -4.39 -7.19
C SER A 22 5.75 -4.07 -8.63
N ASP A 23 6.48 -4.64 -9.59
CA ASP A 23 6.10 -4.65 -11.00
C ASP A 23 4.84 -5.52 -11.15
N ASP A 24 3.76 -5.13 -10.46
CA ASP A 24 2.53 -5.88 -10.33
C ASP A 24 1.79 -5.69 -11.65
N ARG A 25 1.61 -6.79 -12.39
CA ARG A 25 0.79 -6.78 -13.60
C ARG A 25 -0.61 -6.22 -13.36
N TYR A 26 -1.08 -6.25 -12.11
CA TYR A 26 -2.37 -5.71 -11.70
C TYR A 26 -2.19 -4.59 -10.69
N SER A 27 -2.51 -3.37 -11.11
CA SER A 27 -2.52 -2.22 -10.21
C SER A 27 -3.67 -2.32 -9.22
N VAL A 28 -3.40 -2.04 -7.94
CA VAL A 28 -4.44 -1.98 -6.91
C VAL A 28 -5.21 -0.68 -7.10
N THR A 29 -6.43 -0.75 -7.64
CA THR A 29 -7.33 0.39 -7.87
C THR A 29 -8.75 0.01 -7.47
N ASP A 30 -9.62 0.99 -7.25
CA ASP A 30 -11.01 0.71 -6.86
C ASP A 30 -11.75 -0.13 -7.91
N GLU A 31 -11.39 0.01 -9.18
CA GLU A 31 -11.93 -0.80 -10.28
C GLU A 31 -11.38 -2.24 -10.28
N HIS A 32 -10.08 -2.42 -9.99
CA HIS A 32 -9.44 -3.74 -9.97
C HIS A 32 -9.69 -4.54 -8.69
N CYS A 33 -10.05 -3.86 -7.59
CA CYS A 33 -10.45 -4.51 -6.34
C CYS A 33 -11.88 -5.05 -6.35
N LYS A 34 -12.64 -4.81 -7.43
CA LYS A 34 -13.97 -5.40 -7.61
C LYS A 34 -13.85 -6.92 -7.81
N PRO A 35 -14.66 -7.73 -7.11
CA PRO A 35 -14.70 -9.19 -7.30
C PRO A 35 -14.79 -9.62 -8.76
N GLU A 36 -15.57 -8.88 -9.55
CA GLU A 36 -15.78 -9.16 -10.96
C GLU A 36 -14.49 -9.06 -11.78
N TYR A 37 -13.54 -8.20 -11.40
CA TYR A 37 -12.28 -8.03 -12.12
C TYR A 37 -11.35 -9.22 -11.87
N TRP A 38 -11.02 -9.50 -10.60
CA TRP A 38 -10.03 -10.53 -10.30
C TRP A 38 -10.56 -11.95 -10.51
N GLN A 39 -11.88 -12.18 -10.47
CA GLN A 39 -12.47 -13.47 -10.89
C GLN A 39 -12.27 -13.78 -12.38
N GLN A 40 -12.04 -12.77 -13.22
CA GLN A 40 -11.73 -12.95 -14.64
C GLN A 40 -10.24 -13.20 -14.90
N LEU A 41 -9.39 -13.00 -13.89
CA LEU A 41 -7.96 -13.19 -14.01
C LEU A 41 -7.59 -14.68 -13.90
N PRO A 42 -6.56 -15.12 -14.65
CA PRO A 42 -6.06 -16.48 -14.54
C PRO A 42 -5.57 -16.78 -13.12
N ASP A 43 -5.66 -18.05 -12.74
CA ASP A 43 -5.17 -18.53 -11.45
C ASP A 43 -3.64 -18.48 -11.39
N ASN A 44 -3.13 -17.43 -10.74
CA ASN A 44 -1.72 -17.16 -10.59
C ASN A 44 -1.44 -16.38 -9.29
N PRO A 45 -0.18 -16.38 -8.83
CA PRO A 45 0.20 -15.67 -7.60
C PRO A 45 -0.05 -14.16 -7.63
N GLU A 46 -0.08 -13.54 -8.80
CA GLU A 46 -0.28 -12.10 -8.96
C GLU A 46 -1.75 -11.70 -8.72
N ARG A 47 -2.70 -12.56 -9.11
CA ARG A 47 -4.12 -12.39 -8.77
C ARG A 47 -4.31 -12.47 -7.26
N GLU A 48 -3.70 -13.45 -6.61
CA GLU A 48 -3.78 -13.60 -5.15
C GLU A 48 -3.17 -12.39 -4.44
N ALA A 49 -2.02 -11.88 -4.93
CA ALA A 49 -1.41 -10.66 -4.42
C ALA A 49 -2.32 -9.43 -4.58
N LEU A 50 -3.02 -9.29 -5.73
CA LEU A 50 -4.02 -8.24 -5.93
C LEU A 50 -5.17 -8.37 -4.91
N ILE A 51 -5.71 -9.56 -4.70
CA ILE A 51 -6.80 -9.81 -3.76
C ILE A 51 -6.38 -9.42 -2.34
N GLU A 52 -5.21 -9.90 -1.88
CA GLU A 52 -4.66 -9.57 -0.57
C GLU A 52 -4.43 -8.07 -0.41
N ALA A 53 -3.86 -7.41 -1.41
CA ALA A 53 -3.63 -5.97 -1.40
C ALA A 53 -4.93 -5.16 -1.39
N CYS A 54 -6.00 -5.66 -2.01
CA CYS A 54 -7.32 -5.05 -1.96
C CYS A 54 -8.02 -5.23 -0.61
N MET A 55 -7.78 -6.34 0.09
CA MET A 55 -8.36 -6.62 1.42
C MET A 55 -7.66 -5.88 2.57
N THR A 56 -6.43 -5.41 2.35
CA THR A 56 -5.60 -4.72 3.35
C THR A 56 -5.70 -3.19 3.28
N ARG A 57 -6.51 -2.64 2.37
CA ARG A 57 -6.91 -1.23 2.32
C ARG A 57 -7.94 -0.90 3.39
#